data_AF-A0A235F924-F1
#
_entry.id   AF-A0A235F924-F1
#
_cell.length_a   1.000
_cell.length_b   1.000
_cell.length_c   1.000
_cell.angle_alpha   90.00
_cell.angle_beta   90.00
_cell.angle_gamma   90.00
#
_symmetry.space_group_name_H-M   'P 1'
#
loop_
_entity.id
_entity.type
_entity.pdbx_description
1 polymer ?
#
loop_
_entity_poly.entity_id
_entity_poly.type
_entity_poly.pdbx_seq_one_letter_code
_entity_poly.pdbx_strand_id
1 'polypeptide(L)'
;MKKQAQQLWTIQKYNVMAKGYAHYKEVQGLLREASAEEDFAAVIEKIQYFEQLKYEKKAVINTLEHIWGYFKKQAEVEEKEAFFAALEEYRKNGDDFSSKPPAAPVSALHKLLEKYPSSYLEKSAFLKENLADDKLLCQP
;
A
#
# COMPACT_ATOMS: atom_id res chain seq x y z
N MET A 1 -19.40 -13.29 -5.93
CA MET A 1 -17.96 -13.37 -5.60
C MET A 1 -17.03 -12.52 -6.46
N LYS A 2 -17.02 -12.61 -7.81
CA LYS A 2 -16.07 -11.87 -8.68
C LYS A 2 -15.88 -10.38 -8.34
N LYS A 3 -16.99 -9.64 -8.24
CA LYS A 3 -16.96 -8.20 -7.91
C LYS A 3 -16.31 -7.94 -6.55
N GLN A 4 -16.61 -8.76 -5.54
CA GLN A 4 -16.04 -8.63 -4.20
C GLN A 4 -14.52 -8.89 -4.22
N ALA A 5 -14.06 -9.93 -4.90
CA ALA A 5 -12.63 -10.23 -5.04
C ALA A 5 -11.87 -9.07 -5.72
N GLN A 6 -12.43 -8.51 -6.80
CA GLN A 6 -11.84 -7.36 -7.50
C GLN A 6 -11.81 -6.09 -6.64
N GLN A 7 -12.87 -5.84 -5.86
CA GLN A 7 -12.93 -4.70 -4.94
C GLN A 7 -11.92 -4.86 -3.82
N LEU A 8 -11.85 -6.04 -3.18
CA LEU A 8 -10.90 -6.34 -2.14
C LEU A 8 -9.46 -6.20 -2.67
N TRP A 9 -9.18 -6.75 -3.86
CA TRP A 9 -7.87 -6.61 -4.48
C TRP A 9 -7.50 -5.15 -4.75
N THR A 10 -8.44 -4.32 -5.20
CA THR A 10 -8.20 -2.88 -5.42
C THR A 10 -7.78 -2.18 -4.13
N ILE A 11 -8.42 -2.54 -3.00
CA ILE A 11 -8.14 -1.97 -1.68
C ILE A 11 -6.79 -2.47 -1.13
N GLN A 12 -6.51 -3.77 -1.30
CA GLN A 12 -5.46 -4.47 -0.54
C GLN A 12 -4.17 -4.73 -1.30
N LYS A 13 -4.14 -4.55 -2.63
CA LYS A 13 -2.98 -4.91 -3.44
C LYS A 13 -1.65 -4.32 -2.97
N TYR A 14 -1.65 -3.10 -2.42
CA TYR A 14 -0.43 -2.46 -1.93
C TYR A 14 -0.06 -2.94 -0.53
N ASN A 15 -1.05 -3.26 0.31
CA ASN A 15 -0.81 -3.92 1.59
C ASN A 15 -0.14 -5.29 1.35
N VAL A 16 -0.70 -6.10 0.45
CA VAL A 16 -0.11 -7.39 0.02
C VAL A 16 1.28 -7.20 -0.59
N MET A 17 1.47 -6.19 -1.46
CA MET A 17 2.77 -5.91 -2.07
C MET A 17 3.84 -5.53 -1.04
N ALA A 18 3.47 -4.75 -0.03
CA ALA A 18 4.37 -4.31 1.05
C ALA A 18 4.78 -5.45 1.99
N LYS A 19 4.10 -6.59 1.92
CA LYS A 19 4.45 -7.82 2.67
C LYS A 19 5.30 -8.79 1.89
N GLY A 20 5.42 -8.56 0.57
CA GLY A 20 6.24 -9.36 -0.31
C GLY A 20 5.77 -9.23 -1.76
N TYR A 21 6.70 -8.90 -2.67
CA TYR A 21 6.35 -8.78 -4.09
C TYR A 21 5.87 -10.12 -4.68
N ALA A 22 6.38 -11.25 -4.18
CA ALA A 22 5.92 -12.58 -4.58
C ALA A 22 4.42 -12.79 -4.25
N HIS A 23 3.96 -12.35 -3.07
CA HIS A 23 2.56 -12.43 -2.66
C HIS A 23 1.65 -11.60 -3.58
N TYR A 24 2.11 -10.40 -3.97
CA TYR A 24 1.40 -9.58 -4.93
C TYR A 24 1.25 -10.28 -6.29
N LYS A 25 2.32 -10.91 -6.79
CA LYS A 25 2.28 -11.64 -8.06
C LYS A 25 1.40 -12.87 -8.00
N GLU A 26 1.39 -13.58 -6.87
CA GLU A 26 0.52 -14.73 -6.64
C GLU A 26 -0.95 -14.33 -6.71
N VAL A 27 -1.40 -13.33 -5.93
CA VAL A 27 -2.79 -12.88 -5.97
C VAL A 27 -3.17 -12.31 -7.34
N GLN A 28 -2.26 -11.56 -7.97
CA GLN A 28 -2.48 -11.05 -9.34
C GLN A 28 -2.68 -12.19 -10.35
N GLY A 29 -1.90 -13.28 -10.24
CA GLY A 29 -2.04 -14.48 -11.07
C GLY A 29 -3.38 -15.16 -10.86
N LEU A 30 -3.71 -15.47 -9.60
CA LEU A 30 -4.97 -16.10 -9.22
C LEU A 30 -6.18 -15.30 -9.73
N LEU A 31 -6.18 -13.98 -9.55
CA LEU A 31 -7.28 -13.13 -10.00
C LEU A 31 -7.41 -13.08 -11.53
N ARG A 32 -6.29 -13.18 -12.26
CA ARG A 32 -6.28 -13.20 -13.73
C ARG A 32 -6.81 -14.51 -14.29
N GLU A 33 -6.52 -15.62 -13.60
CA GLU A 33 -6.90 -16.98 -14.01
C GLU A 33 -8.29 -17.39 -13.52
N ALA A 34 -8.82 -16.69 -12.51
CA ALA A 34 -10.15 -16.94 -11.95
C ALA A 34 -11.28 -16.80 -12.98
N SER A 35 -12.09 -17.86 -13.09
CA SER A 35 -13.21 -17.94 -14.03
C SER A 35 -14.50 -18.40 -13.37
N ALA A 36 -14.41 -19.24 -12.33
CA ALA A 36 -15.54 -19.75 -11.56
C ALA A 36 -15.70 -19.02 -10.21
N GLU A 37 -16.82 -19.24 -9.54
CA GLU A 37 -17.14 -18.58 -8.27
C GLU A 37 -16.15 -18.98 -7.16
N GLU A 38 -15.73 -20.25 -7.16
CA GLU A 38 -14.78 -20.85 -6.21
C GLU A 38 -13.38 -20.24 -6.37
N ASP A 39 -12.96 -19.92 -7.60
CA ASP A 39 -11.66 -19.27 -7.85
C ASP A 39 -11.62 -17.88 -7.18
N PHE A 40 -12.72 -17.11 -7.29
CA PHE A 40 -12.81 -15.80 -6.67
C PHE A 40 -12.87 -15.87 -5.14
N ALA A 41 -13.47 -16.93 -4.59
CA ALA A 41 -13.42 -17.20 -3.14
C ALA A 41 -11.96 -17.47 -2.70
N ALA A 42 -11.23 -18.32 -3.42
CA ALA A 42 -9.83 -18.61 -3.14
C ALA A 42 -8.93 -17.36 -3.23
N VAL A 43 -9.20 -16.44 -4.17
CA VAL A 43 -8.52 -15.13 -4.23
C VAL A 43 -8.75 -14.32 -2.96
N ILE A 44 -9.99 -14.25 -2.47
CA ILE A 44 -10.33 -13.50 -1.25
C ILE A 44 -9.62 -14.10 -0.03
N GLU A 45 -9.68 -15.42 0.14
CA GLU A 45 -8.99 -16.13 1.22
C GLU A 45 -7.48 -15.89 1.17
N LYS A 46 -6.88 -15.92 -0.02
CA LYS A 46 -5.45 -15.65 -0.20
C LYS A 46 -5.07 -14.22 0.19
N ILE A 47 -5.89 -13.23 -0.18
CA ILE A 47 -5.67 -11.84 0.24
C ILE A 47 -5.72 -11.73 1.76
N GLN A 48 -6.75 -12.29 2.39
CA GLN A 48 -6.93 -12.25 3.85
C GLN A 48 -5.80 -12.96 4.60
N TYR A 49 -5.26 -14.05 4.06
CA TYR A 49 -4.08 -14.71 4.61
C TYR A 49 -2.86 -13.77 4.60
N PHE A 50 -2.58 -13.11 3.46
CA PHE A 50 -1.46 -12.19 3.38
C PHE A 50 -1.66 -10.92 4.23
N GLU A 51 -2.89 -10.46 4.42
CA GLU A 51 -3.22 -9.37 5.35
C GLU A 51 -2.80 -9.63 6.81
N GLN A 52 -2.51 -10.87 7.19
CA GLN A 52 -2.05 -11.21 8.55
C GLN A 52 -0.51 -11.23 8.69
N LEU A 53 0.22 -11.25 7.57
CA LEU A 53 1.69 -11.28 7.62
C LEU A 53 2.28 -9.93 8.06
N LYS A 54 3.52 -9.96 8.55
CA LYS A 54 4.26 -8.70 8.78
C LYS A 54 4.69 -8.10 7.45
N TYR A 55 4.84 -6.78 7.44
CA TYR A 55 5.49 -6.05 6.37
C TYR A 55 6.97 -6.42 6.29
N GLU A 56 7.49 -6.59 5.08
CA GLU A 56 8.91 -6.82 4.81
C GLU A 56 9.53 -5.49 4.35
N LYS A 57 10.55 -4.98 5.04
CA LYS A 57 11.15 -3.66 4.80
C LYS A 57 11.47 -3.40 3.33
N LYS A 58 12.11 -4.38 2.66
CA LYS A 58 12.43 -4.28 1.24
C LYS A 58 11.18 -4.16 0.36
N ALA A 59 10.14 -4.93 0.66
CA ALA A 59 8.88 -4.91 -0.08
C ALA A 59 8.09 -3.61 0.19
N VAL A 60 8.12 -3.08 1.41
CA VAL A 60 7.56 -1.76 1.77
C VAL A 60 8.21 -0.67 0.94
N ILE A 61 9.56 -0.61 0.90
CA ILE A 61 10.30 0.38 0.11
C ILE A 61 9.86 0.34 -1.36
N ASN A 62 9.85 -0.86 -1.95
CA ASN A 62 9.42 -1.03 -3.34
C ASN A 62 7.97 -0.57 -3.56
N THR A 63 7.08 -0.83 -2.60
CA THR A 63 5.68 -0.42 -2.66
C THR A 63 5.53 1.09 -2.58
N LEU A 64 6.26 1.75 -1.69
CA LEU A 64 6.28 3.21 -1.57
C LEU A 64 6.78 3.86 -2.88
N GLU A 65 7.86 3.36 -3.46
CA GLU A 65 8.38 3.84 -4.75
C GLU A 65 7.41 3.59 -5.90
N HIS A 66 6.70 2.46 -5.88
CA HIS A 66 5.65 2.16 -6.86
C HIS A 66 4.50 3.17 -6.77
N ILE A 67 4.04 3.50 -5.56
CA ILE A 67 2.98 4.49 -5.35
C ILE A 67 3.46 5.89 -5.72
N TRP A 68 4.69 6.27 -5.36
CA TRP A 68 5.34 7.50 -5.83
C TRP A 68 5.29 7.65 -7.36
N GLY A 69 5.41 6.53 -8.09
CA GLY A 69 5.30 6.50 -9.55
C GLY A 69 4.01 7.11 -10.13
N TYR A 70 2.92 7.16 -9.35
CA TYR A 70 1.67 7.83 -9.75
C TYR A 70 1.78 9.36 -9.72
N PHE A 71 2.60 9.91 -8.84
CA PHE A 71 2.76 11.36 -8.65
C PHE A 71 3.97 11.94 -9.38
N LYS A 72 4.95 11.11 -9.77
CA LYS A 72 6.25 11.56 -10.30
C LYS A 72 6.21 12.57 -11.46
N LYS A 73 5.12 12.62 -12.23
CA LYS A 73 4.96 13.50 -13.41
C LYS A 73 4.40 14.88 -13.08
N GLN A 74 3.77 15.03 -11.91
CA GLN A 74 3.07 16.25 -11.50
C GLN A 74 3.63 16.83 -10.20
N ALA A 75 4.34 16.03 -9.41
CA ALA A 75 4.96 16.46 -8.17
C ALA A 75 6.07 17.50 -8.41
N GLU A 76 6.10 18.50 -7.54
CA GLU A 76 7.13 19.53 -7.47
C GLU A 76 8.45 18.94 -6.93
N VAL A 77 9.54 19.70 -7.11
CA VAL A 77 10.89 19.27 -6.70
C VAL A 77 10.94 19.06 -5.18
N GLU A 78 10.35 19.98 -4.43
CA GLU A 78 10.27 19.97 -2.98
C GLU A 78 9.47 18.75 -2.47
N GLU A 79 8.40 18.38 -3.17
CA GLU A 79 7.56 17.22 -2.82
C GLU A 79 8.30 15.90 -3.05
N LYS A 80 9.04 15.83 -4.17
CA LYS A 80 9.93 14.71 -4.46
C LYS A 80 11.00 14.57 -3.39
N GLU A 81 11.67 15.67 -3.04
CA GLU A 81 12.73 15.69 -2.03
C GLU A 81 12.20 15.27 -0.66
N ALA A 82 11.04 15.79 -0.24
CA ALA A 82 10.40 15.42 1.01
C ALA A 82 10.07 13.91 1.08
N PHE A 83 9.50 13.34 0.00
CA PHE A 83 9.20 11.91 -0.06
C PHE A 83 10.48 11.05 0.03
N PHE A 84 11.50 11.36 -0.77
CA PHE A 84 12.73 10.56 -0.77
C PHE A 84 13.55 10.74 0.51
N ALA A 85 13.54 11.92 1.14
CA ALA A 85 14.16 12.10 2.46
C ALA A 85 13.52 11.19 3.52
N ALA A 86 12.18 11.14 3.59
CA ALA A 86 11.46 10.26 4.50
C ALA A 86 11.68 8.77 4.19
N LEU A 87 11.78 8.41 2.91
CA LEU A 87 12.08 7.04 2.47
C LEU A 87 13.51 6.62 2.84
N GLU A 88 14.49 7.51 2.67
CA GLU A 88 15.88 7.26 3.06
C GLU A 88 16.04 7.09 4.56
N GLU A 89 15.30 7.87 5.36
CA GLU A 89 15.27 7.70 6.80
C GLU A 89 14.74 6.31 7.19
N TYR A 90 13.63 5.85 6.58
CA TYR A 90 13.10 4.50 6.79
C TYR A 90 14.03 3.39 6.25
N ARG A 91 14.83 3.67 5.21
CA ARG A 91 15.86 2.71 4.77
C ARG A 91 16.91 2.49 5.85
N LYS A 92 17.39 3.58 6.45
CA LYS A 92 18.41 3.56 7.51
C LYS A 92 17.87 3.04 8.84
N ASN A 93 16.62 3.36 9.15
CA ASN A 93 15.99 3.11 10.44
C ASN A 93 14.82 2.13 10.33
N GLY A 94 14.73 1.16 11.23
CA GLY A 94 13.58 0.26 11.33
C GLY A 94 13.92 -1.20 11.05
N ASP A 95 13.14 -2.06 11.68
CA ASP A 95 13.28 -3.51 11.63
C ASP A 95 13.00 -4.05 10.22
N ASP A 96 13.60 -5.21 9.90
CA ASP A 96 13.34 -5.90 8.64
C ASP A 96 11.86 -6.31 8.49
N PHE A 97 11.16 -6.48 9.62
CA PHE A 97 9.74 -6.80 9.67
C PHE A 97 8.97 -5.92 10.63
N SER A 98 7.82 -5.39 10.20
CA SER A 98 6.96 -4.52 11.00
C SER A 98 5.50 -4.91 10.90
N SER A 99 4.71 -4.65 11.94
CA SER A 99 3.25 -4.79 11.90
C SER A 99 2.54 -3.55 11.35
N LYS A 100 3.25 -2.42 11.18
CA LYS A 100 2.70 -1.15 10.68
C LYS A 100 3.56 -0.58 9.54
N PRO A 101 2.96 0.13 8.56
CA PRO A 101 3.71 0.82 7.53
C PRO A 101 4.39 2.08 8.09
N PRO A 102 5.53 2.51 7.50
CA PRO A 102 6.28 3.65 8.02
C PRO A 102 5.52 4.97 7.88
N ALA A 103 5.28 5.65 9.00
CA ALA A 103 4.42 6.84 9.08
C ALA A 103 4.90 7.99 8.18
N ALA A 104 6.18 8.36 8.23
CA ALA A 104 6.71 9.52 7.52
C ALA A 104 6.58 9.42 5.98
N PRO A 105 7.07 8.38 5.29
CA PRO A 105 6.91 8.28 3.83
C PRO A 105 5.45 8.04 3.41
N VAL A 106 4.63 7.38 4.23
CA VAL A 106 3.18 7.26 3.95
C VAL A 106 2.48 8.62 4.06
N SER A 107 2.82 9.44 5.06
CA SER A 107 2.29 10.81 5.21
C SER A 107 2.69 11.69 4.01
N ALA A 108 3.92 11.57 3.51
CA ALA A 108 4.33 12.28 2.30
C ALA A 108 3.48 11.89 1.07
N LEU A 109 3.19 10.59 0.89
CA LEU A 109 2.29 10.12 -0.17
C LEU A 109 0.84 10.57 0.03
N HIS A 110 0.36 10.72 1.27
CA HIS A 110 -0.97 11.26 1.54
C HIS A 110 -1.10 12.73 1.14
N LYS A 111 -0.12 13.57 1.49
CA LYS A 111 -0.13 14.99 1.07
C LYS A 111 -0.16 15.13 -0.45
N LEU A 112 0.59 14.26 -1.15
CA LEU A 112 0.53 14.16 -2.61
C LEU A 112 -0.84 13.72 -3.11
N LEU A 113 -1.49 12.76 -2.45
CA LEU A 113 -2.83 12.31 -2.81
C LEU A 113 -3.90 13.40 -2.58
N GLU A 114 -3.75 14.22 -1.54
CA GLU A 114 -4.65 15.36 -1.29
C GLU A 114 -4.50 16.45 -2.36
N LYS A 115 -3.26 16.79 -2.73
CA LYS A 115 -2.98 17.81 -3.75
C LYS A 115 -3.30 17.30 -5.16
N TYR A 116 -3.07 16.02 -5.42
CA TYR A 116 -3.29 15.38 -6.70
C TYR A 116 -4.17 14.13 -6.55
N PRO A 117 -5.50 14.32 -6.47
CA PRO A 117 -6.44 13.25 -6.15
C PRO A 117 -6.42 12.12 -7.17
N SER A 118 -6.59 10.90 -6.66
CA SER A 118 -6.63 9.68 -7.45
C SER A 118 -7.66 8.74 -6.85
N SER A 119 -8.81 8.64 -7.52
CA SER A 119 -9.91 7.73 -7.13
C SER A 119 -9.50 6.26 -7.01
N TYR A 120 -8.37 5.91 -7.63
CA TYR A 120 -7.73 4.62 -7.50
C TYR A 120 -6.93 4.48 -6.20
N LEU A 121 -6.02 5.41 -5.92
CA LEU A 121 -5.16 5.36 -4.72
C LEU A 121 -5.94 5.64 -3.42
N GLU A 122 -6.99 6.46 -3.48
CA GLU A 122 -7.90 6.74 -2.36
C GLU A 122 -8.58 5.50 -1.77
N LYS A 123 -8.59 4.38 -2.50
CA LYS A 123 -9.15 3.10 -2.01
C LYS A 123 -8.13 2.24 -1.27
N SER A 124 -6.84 2.59 -1.34
CA SER A 124 -5.74 1.81 -0.76
C SER A 124 -5.82 1.73 0.76
N ALA A 125 -5.88 0.50 1.31
CA ALA A 125 -5.75 0.28 2.75
C ALA A 125 -4.35 0.66 3.27
N PHE A 126 -3.31 0.34 2.50
CA PHE A 126 -1.92 0.62 2.87
C PHE A 126 -1.65 2.11 3.14
N LEU A 127 -2.28 3.00 2.38
CA LEU A 127 -2.16 4.43 2.61
C LEU A 127 -2.96 4.83 3.87
N LYS A 128 -4.19 4.31 4.03
CA LYS A 128 -5.08 4.65 5.14
C LYS A 128 -4.67 4.14 6.52
N GLU A 129 -3.85 3.10 6.61
CA GLU A 129 -3.48 2.46 7.89
C GLU A 129 -2.87 3.43 8.92
N ASN A 130 -2.24 4.52 8.48
CA ASN A 130 -1.62 5.50 9.36
C ASN A 130 -2.54 6.68 9.74
N LEU A 131 -3.79 6.74 9.25
CA LEU A 131 -4.73 7.84 9.56
C LEU A 131 -5.42 7.70 10.92
N ALA A 132 -5.38 6.52 11.53
CA ALA A 132 -6.02 6.28 12.83
C ALA A 132 -5.26 6.96 13.98
N ASP A 133 -3.93 7.08 13.88
CA ASP A 133 -3.07 7.64 14.92
C ASP A 133 -3.03 9.18 14.87
N ASP A 134 -3.20 9.81 13.69
CA ASP A 134 -3.14 11.27 13.51
C ASP A 134 -4.40 12.00 14.03
N LYS A 135 -5.58 11.35 13.96
CA LYS A 135 -6.83 11.90 14.52
C LYS A 135 -6.88 11.91 16.06
N LEU A 136 -5.98 11.20 16.73
CA LEU A 136 -5.85 11.19 18.18
C LEU A 136 -4.93 12.31 18.70
N LEU A 137 -4.15 12.96 17.83
CA LEU A 137 -3.23 14.04 18.19
C LEU A 137 -3.81 15.44 17.95
N CYS A 138 -5.01 15.54 17.38
CA CYS A 138 -5.73 16.80 17.11
C CYS A 138 -7.18 16.76 17.60
N GLN A 139 -7.40 16.35 18.85
CA GLN A 139 -8.61 16.74 19.58
C GLN A 139 -8.25 17.92 20.51
N PRO A 140 -9.02 19.01 20.52
CA PRO A 140 -8.78 20.16 21.39
C PRO A 140 -8.92 19.82 22.87
#